data_AF-A0A7V5NBF6-F1
#
_entry.id   AF-A0A7V5NBF6-F1
#
_cell.length_a   1.000
_cell.length_b   1.000
_cell.length_c   1.000
_cell.angle_alpha   90.00
_cell.angle_beta   90.00
_cell.angle_gamma   90.00
#
_symmetry.space_group_name_H-M   'P 1'
#
loop_
_entity.id
_entity.type
_entity.pdbx_description
1 polymer ?
#
loop_
_entity_poly.entity_id
_entity_poly.type
_entity_poly.pdbx_seq_one_letter_code
_entity_poly.pdbx_strand_id
1 'polypeptide(L)'
;MKAHILITNNETLPVCRDRLFWGVGIPDAPTDFQEWISPKNSRKPFLKMLVDMLNVNVGDLIFLYERQVGFHGVYEVNSPLFFDTAKVSNKEGLFVDEQWPLRILLKNVYYFPKAVNEDLLFSTPKYENIFWIWAYRKSQGARGCNTITPEAAEALIELLVKVNGSDVKYANFHPYKPQKLEKIQFSFATQNSKVVLEDYLRGYIINKITENKEFEKFLGKLDDIEWYANNVPYHITQKNIDILVFHKNFRYTNAPLRYKYSVIELKKDIVKPNDVSQLVRYAQWTSGRLANGEVEMIQPILIGNDFSEDAIKKSKSADFNERGIILVRYKAVDNQEIKFEIV
;
A
#
# COMPACT_ATOMS: atom_id res chain seq x y z
N MET A 1 -4.70 9.90 8.18
CA MET A 1 -3.84 10.47 7.13
C MET A 1 -2.97 9.34 6.59
N LYS A 2 -3.15 8.95 5.33
CA LYS A 2 -2.38 7.87 4.71
C LYS A 2 -1.18 8.47 3.98
N ALA A 3 -0.03 7.82 4.09
CA ALA A 3 1.20 8.32 3.50
C ALA A 3 2.04 7.22 2.85
N HIS A 4 2.86 7.61 1.89
CA HIS A 4 3.75 6.71 1.16
C HIS A 4 5.15 7.29 1.02
N ILE A 5 6.14 6.41 1.00
CA ILE A 5 7.51 6.71 0.62
C ILE A 5 7.68 6.26 -0.84
N LEU A 6 8.08 7.20 -1.70
CA LEU A 6 8.36 6.96 -3.11
C LEU A 6 9.86 7.02 -3.35
N ILE A 7 10.42 5.96 -3.94
CA ILE A 7 11.86 5.81 -4.12
C ILE A 7 12.33 6.60 -5.33
N THR A 8 13.41 7.37 -5.15
CA THR A 8 14.15 8.09 -6.18
C THR A 8 15.66 7.86 -6.01
N ASN A 9 16.46 8.45 -6.89
CA ASN A 9 17.92 8.54 -6.78
C ASN A 9 18.37 9.98 -7.09
N ASN A 10 19.67 10.23 -7.09
CA ASN A 10 20.28 11.52 -7.41
C ASN A 10 19.87 12.09 -8.78
N GLU A 11 19.56 11.25 -9.77
CA GLU A 11 19.14 11.68 -11.11
C GLU A 11 17.62 11.95 -11.22
N THR A 12 16.80 11.19 -10.48
CA THR A 12 15.34 11.22 -10.61
C THR A 12 14.68 12.09 -9.54
N LEU A 13 15.29 12.28 -8.37
CA LEU A 13 14.77 13.17 -7.34
C LEU A 13 14.58 14.60 -7.86
N PRO A 14 15.57 15.24 -8.52
CA PRO A 14 15.39 16.61 -9.01
C PRO A 14 14.23 16.70 -10.01
N VAL A 15 14.10 15.71 -10.89
CA VAL A 15 13.00 15.65 -11.87
C VAL A 15 11.65 15.51 -11.16
N CYS A 16 11.47 14.54 -10.27
CA CYS A 16 10.22 14.31 -9.56
C CYS A 16 9.82 15.51 -8.69
N ARG A 17 10.78 16.08 -7.96
CA ARG A 17 10.60 17.28 -7.12
C ARG A 17 10.21 18.48 -7.98
N ASP A 18 11.04 18.85 -8.94
CA ASP A 18 10.87 20.09 -9.70
C ASP A 18 9.62 20.03 -10.57
N ARG A 19 9.28 18.85 -11.09
CA ARG A 19 8.12 18.65 -11.94
C ARG A 19 6.87 18.18 -11.18
N LEU A 20 6.93 18.06 -9.86
CA LEU A 20 5.82 17.66 -8.98
C LEU A 20 5.03 16.46 -9.51
N PHE A 21 5.73 15.36 -9.79
CA PHE A 21 5.12 14.09 -10.13
C PHE A 21 6.06 12.97 -9.66
N TRP A 22 5.55 11.75 -9.64
CA TRP A 22 6.39 10.56 -9.51
C TRP A 22 5.80 9.45 -10.38
N GLY A 23 6.65 8.54 -10.82
CA GLY A 23 6.22 7.35 -11.55
C GLY A 23 6.97 6.10 -11.12
N VAL A 24 6.43 4.92 -11.43
CA VAL A 24 7.12 3.66 -11.15
C VAL A 24 8.22 3.45 -12.18
N GLY A 25 9.47 3.71 -11.79
CA GLY A 25 10.64 3.41 -12.61
C GLY A 25 11.05 1.95 -12.57
N ILE A 26 11.03 1.27 -13.72
CA ILE A 26 11.57 -0.09 -13.86
C ILE A 26 12.25 -0.29 -15.22
N PRO A 27 13.42 -0.97 -15.27
CA PRO A 27 14.00 -1.40 -16.54
C PRO A 27 13.01 -2.25 -17.34
N ASP A 28 12.98 -2.04 -18.66
CA ASP A 28 12.09 -2.75 -19.59
C ASP A 28 10.59 -2.62 -19.25
N ALA A 29 10.19 -1.48 -18.67
CA ALA A 29 8.78 -1.17 -18.45
C ALA A 29 8.01 -1.25 -19.78
N PRO A 30 6.90 -2.00 -19.85
CA PRO A 30 6.07 -2.01 -21.04
C PRO A 30 5.45 -0.63 -21.29
N THR A 31 5.43 -0.20 -22.54
CA THR A 31 4.81 1.05 -22.98
C THR A 31 3.32 0.91 -23.27
N ASP A 32 2.79 -0.33 -23.27
CA ASP A 32 1.36 -0.64 -23.29
C ASP A 32 0.89 -1.06 -21.89
N PHE A 33 -0.13 -0.37 -21.37
CA PHE A 33 -0.75 -0.71 -20.09
C PHE A 33 -1.28 -2.15 -20.04
N GLN A 34 -1.75 -2.72 -21.16
CA GLN A 34 -2.27 -4.09 -21.18
C GLN A 34 -1.20 -5.13 -20.80
N GLU A 35 0.07 -4.85 -21.07
CA GLU A 35 1.17 -5.73 -20.66
C GLU A 35 1.42 -5.72 -19.15
N TRP A 36 1.06 -4.63 -18.45
CA TRP A 36 1.19 -4.53 -17.00
C TRP A 36 0.21 -5.44 -16.26
N ILE A 37 -0.98 -5.62 -16.84
CA ILE A 37 -2.03 -6.49 -16.30
C ILE A 37 -2.06 -7.87 -16.96
N SER A 38 -1.19 -8.15 -17.93
CA SER A 38 -1.21 -9.42 -18.66
C SER A 38 -0.73 -10.59 -17.79
N PRO A 39 -1.49 -11.70 -17.69
CA PRO A 39 -1.07 -12.88 -16.92
C PRO A 39 0.16 -13.57 -17.54
N LYS A 40 0.45 -13.32 -18.83
CA LYS A 40 1.67 -13.79 -19.50
C LYS A 40 2.93 -13.22 -18.85
N ASN A 41 2.82 -12.04 -18.24
CA ASN A 41 3.90 -11.35 -17.54
C ASN A 41 3.90 -11.63 -16.02
N SER A 42 3.20 -12.66 -15.54
CA SER A 42 3.08 -12.99 -14.11
C SER A 42 4.40 -13.21 -13.35
N ARG A 43 5.49 -13.53 -14.05
CA ARG A 43 6.84 -13.65 -13.46
C ARG A 43 7.59 -12.32 -13.38
N LYS A 44 7.10 -11.29 -14.06
CA LYS A 44 7.62 -9.91 -14.02
C LYS A 44 6.92 -9.14 -12.88
N PRO A 45 7.52 -8.06 -12.36
CA PRO A 45 6.98 -7.34 -11.21
C PRO A 45 5.86 -6.35 -11.55
N PHE A 46 5.49 -6.19 -12.84
CA PHE A 46 4.59 -5.13 -13.31
C PHE A 46 3.25 -5.10 -12.57
N LEU A 47 2.54 -6.24 -12.53
CA LEU A 47 1.25 -6.31 -11.83
C LEU A 47 1.39 -5.98 -10.34
N LYS A 48 2.45 -6.45 -9.68
CA LYS A 48 2.68 -6.18 -8.25
C LYS A 48 2.91 -4.70 -7.97
N MET A 49 3.69 -4.04 -8.83
CA MET A 49 3.95 -2.60 -8.73
C MET A 49 2.69 -1.77 -9.05
N LEU A 50 1.89 -2.21 -10.02
CA LEU A 50 0.59 -1.61 -10.28
C LEU A 50 -0.32 -1.71 -9.06
N VAL A 51 -0.40 -2.88 -8.43
CA VAL A 51 -1.21 -3.09 -7.21
C VAL A 51 -0.76 -2.19 -6.06
N ASP A 52 0.55 -1.97 -5.90
CA ASP A 52 1.07 -1.01 -4.91
C ASP A 52 0.64 0.43 -5.23
N MET A 53 0.61 0.80 -6.52
CA MET A 53 0.18 2.14 -6.94
C MET A 53 -1.34 2.33 -6.87
N LEU A 54 -2.13 1.28 -7.04
CA LEU A 54 -3.58 1.32 -6.80
C LEU A 54 -3.92 1.58 -5.33
N ASN A 55 -2.94 1.41 -4.43
CA ASN A 55 -3.08 1.79 -3.02
C ASN A 55 -2.92 3.30 -2.79
N VAL A 56 -2.51 4.09 -3.79
CA VAL A 56 -2.24 5.52 -3.65
C VAL A 56 -3.46 6.32 -4.12
N ASN A 57 -4.02 7.14 -3.22
CA ASN A 57 -5.18 7.98 -3.50
C ASN A 57 -4.83 9.46 -3.54
N VAL A 58 -5.66 10.25 -4.21
CA VAL A 58 -5.65 11.71 -4.11
C VAL A 58 -5.80 12.12 -2.64
N GLY A 59 -4.95 13.04 -2.19
CA GLY A 59 -4.91 13.48 -0.78
C GLY A 59 -3.94 12.69 0.11
N ASP A 60 -3.40 11.56 -0.34
CA ASP A 60 -2.36 10.86 0.42
C ASP A 60 -1.08 11.70 0.49
N LEU A 61 -0.37 11.65 1.62
CA LEU A 61 0.93 12.29 1.75
C LEU A 61 2.03 11.46 1.12
N ILE A 62 3.05 12.14 0.59
CA ILE A 62 4.20 11.54 -0.07
C ILE A 62 5.50 12.10 0.51
N PHE A 63 6.44 11.20 0.78
CA PHE A 63 7.83 11.52 1.07
C PHE A 63 8.69 10.94 -0.06
N LEU A 64 9.58 11.75 -0.64
CA LEU A 64 10.51 11.26 -1.64
C LEU A 64 11.76 10.73 -0.93
N TYR A 65 12.12 9.47 -1.13
CA TYR A 65 13.34 8.89 -0.58
C TYR A 65 14.42 8.81 -1.66
N GLU A 66 15.47 9.61 -1.49
CA GLU A 66 16.67 9.52 -2.29
C GLU A 66 17.58 8.41 -1.74
N ARG A 67 17.83 7.39 -2.57
CA ARG A 67 18.68 6.26 -2.20
C ARG A 67 20.02 6.72 -1.63
N GLN A 68 20.37 6.17 -0.46
CA GLN A 68 21.63 6.45 0.27
C GLN A 68 21.77 7.88 0.80
N VAL A 69 20.74 8.73 0.65
CA VAL A 69 20.74 10.11 1.17
C VAL A 69 19.70 10.26 2.26
N GLY A 70 18.43 10.00 1.98
CA GLY A 70 17.36 10.12 2.96
C GLY A 70 16.02 10.56 2.41
N PHE A 71 15.15 11.02 3.31
CA PHE A 71 13.78 11.43 3.00
C PHE A 71 13.68 12.94 2.80
N HIS A 72 12.97 13.36 1.75
CA HIS A 72 12.85 14.74 1.32
C HIS A 72 11.39 15.17 1.23
N GLY A 73 11.15 16.36 1.77
CA GLY A 73 9.90 17.12 1.61
C GLY A 73 8.66 16.40 2.12
N VAL A 74 7.55 17.12 2.04
CA VAL A 74 6.20 16.60 2.23
C VAL A 74 5.39 17.04 1.02
N TYR A 75 4.84 16.08 0.31
CA TYR A 75 4.00 16.30 -0.85
C TYR A 75 2.65 15.65 -0.61
N GLU A 76 1.67 16.00 -1.43
CA GLU A 76 0.36 15.38 -1.44
C GLU A 76 0.02 14.95 -2.87
N VAL A 77 -0.61 13.79 -3.00
CA VAL A 77 -1.08 13.28 -4.30
C VAL A 77 -2.19 14.17 -4.83
N ASN A 78 -2.03 14.68 -6.05
CA ASN A 78 -2.90 15.65 -6.69
C ASN A 78 -3.54 15.13 -8.00
N SER A 79 -3.45 13.83 -8.27
CA SER A 79 -4.16 13.18 -9.37
C SER A 79 -4.48 11.72 -9.04
N PRO A 80 -5.47 11.09 -9.69
CA PRO A 80 -5.53 9.63 -9.75
C PRO A 80 -4.26 9.05 -10.37
N LEU A 81 -4.05 7.76 -10.17
CA LEU A 81 -3.06 6.98 -10.93
C LEU A 81 -3.43 6.98 -12.42
N PHE A 82 -2.48 7.36 -13.27
CA PHE A 82 -2.62 7.37 -14.72
C PHE A 82 -1.42 6.72 -15.41
N PHE A 83 -1.58 6.42 -16.70
CA PHE A 83 -0.52 5.82 -17.53
C PHE A 83 -0.03 6.83 -18.57
N ASP A 84 1.26 7.13 -18.57
CA ASP A 84 1.87 8.06 -19.53
C ASP A 84 3.36 7.75 -19.72
N THR A 85 3.80 7.57 -20.97
CA THR A 85 5.18 7.22 -21.34
C THR A 85 6.01 8.41 -21.81
N ALA A 86 5.46 9.63 -21.82
CA ALA A 86 6.16 10.80 -22.32
C ALA A 86 7.41 11.12 -21.49
N LYS A 87 8.51 11.48 -22.15
CA LYS A 87 9.72 11.97 -21.49
C LYS A 87 9.45 13.27 -20.72
N VAL A 88 9.93 13.34 -19.48
CA VAL A 88 9.79 14.52 -18.61
C VAL A 88 11.16 14.96 -18.13
N SER A 89 11.60 16.16 -18.53
CA SER A 89 12.89 16.75 -18.13
C SER A 89 12.75 17.89 -17.13
N ASN A 90 13.72 18.08 -16.24
CA ASN A 90 13.82 19.32 -15.45
C ASN A 90 14.67 20.39 -16.17
N LYS A 91 14.85 21.56 -15.54
CA LYS A 91 15.65 22.67 -16.12
C LYS A 91 17.15 22.36 -16.21
N GLU A 92 17.63 21.40 -15.43
CA GLU A 92 19.03 20.97 -15.40
C GLU A 92 19.33 19.90 -16.47
N GLY A 93 18.33 19.52 -17.28
CA GLY A 93 18.48 18.53 -18.34
C GLY A 93 18.34 17.08 -17.87
N LEU A 94 18.17 16.83 -16.56
CA LEU A 94 17.82 15.51 -16.02
C LEU A 94 16.43 15.11 -16.49
N PHE A 95 16.18 13.82 -16.65
CA PHE A 95 14.90 13.33 -17.16
C PHE A 95 14.51 11.97 -16.63
N VAL A 96 13.21 11.69 -16.70
CA VAL A 96 12.67 10.32 -16.76
C VAL A 96 11.97 10.14 -18.09
N ASP A 97 11.85 8.89 -18.53
CA ASP A 97 11.36 8.52 -19.86
C ASP A 97 10.21 7.51 -19.77
N GLU A 98 10.00 6.74 -20.84
CA GLU A 98 8.96 5.73 -20.92
C GLU A 98 9.08 4.61 -19.87
N GLN A 99 10.23 4.48 -19.19
CA GLN A 99 10.44 3.50 -18.12
C GLN A 99 9.66 3.82 -16.83
N TRP A 100 9.03 4.99 -16.76
CA TRP A 100 8.26 5.48 -15.60
C TRP A 100 6.76 5.69 -15.93
N PRO A 101 6.02 4.67 -16.42
CA PRO A 101 4.73 4.94 -17.06
C PRO A 101 3.55 5.05 -16.10
N LEU A 102 3.60 4.40 -14.93
CA LEU A 102 2.56 4.51 -13.90
C LEU A 102 2.80 5.75 -13.06
N ARG A 103 2.06 6.84 -13.30
CA ARG A 103 2.34 8.16 -12.73
C ARG A 103 1.23 8.67 -11.84
N ILE A 104 1.64 9.51 -10.89
CA ILE A 104 0.79 10.39 -10.09
C ILE A 104 1.37 11.80 -10.12
N LEU A 105 0.51 12.80 -10.14
CA LEU A 105 0.90 14.19 -9.92
C LEU A 105 0.94 14.47 -8.42
N LEU A 106 1.86 15.34 -8.03
CA LEU A 106 2.04 15.78 -6.66
C LEU A 106 1.74 17.27 -6.58
N LYS A 107 1.45 17.74 -5.36
CA LYS A 107 1.61 19.14 -4.98
C LYS A 107 2.55 19.21 -3.78
N ASN A 108 3.35 20.27 -3.71
CA ASN A 108 4.18 20.49 -2.54
C ASN A 108 3.30 20.93 -1.36
N VAL A 109 3.52 20.32 -0.20
CA VAL A 109 2.92 20.75 1.07
C VAL A 109 3.97 21.53 1.86
N TYR A 110 5.13 20.90 2.10
CA TYR A 110 6.27 21.51 2.76
C TYR A 110 7.55 21.14 2.03
N TYR A 111 8.39 22.12 1.71
CA TYR A 111 9.70 21.88 1.13
C TYR A 111 10.79 22.02 2.20
N PHE A 112 11.57 20.96 2.36
CA PHE A 112 12.69 20.87 3.28
C PHE A 112 13.99 20.64 2.50
N PRO A 113 14.95 21.58 2.53
CA PRO A 113 16.18 21.48 1.74
C PRO A 113 17.09 20.30 2.14
N LYS A 114 17.13 19.97 3.43
CA LYS A 114 17.97 18.89 3.97
C LYS A 114 17.13 17.63 4.16
N ALA A 115 17.69 16.50 3.72
CA ALA A 115 17.09 15.19 3.90
C ALA A 115 17.13 14.75 5.37
N VAL A 116 16.14 13.96 5.79
CA VAL A 116 16.25 13.13 6.99
C VAL A 116 17.05 11.89 6.60
N ASN A 117 18.26 11.74 7.15
CA ASN A 117 19.05 10.53 6.96
C ASN A 117 18.33 9.32 7.57
N GLU A 118 18.44 8.16 6.91
CA GLU A 118 17.83 6.91 7.35
C GLU A 118 18.24 6.48 8.76
N ASP A 119 19.46 6.77 9.20
CA ASP A 119 19.96 6.48 10.54
C ASP A 119 19.10 7.15 11.64
N LEU A 120 18.48 8.29 11.34
CA LEU A 120 17.59 8.98 12.28
C LEU A 120 16.31 8.20 12.57
N LEU A 121 15.81 7.40 11.63
CA LEU A 121 14.64 6.53 11.83
C LEU A 121 14.93 5.39 12.83
N PHE A 122 16.20 5.10 13.08
CA PHE A 122 16.65 4.04 13.99
C PHE A 122 17.45 4.58 15.18
N SER A 123 17.47 5.90 15.36
CA SER A 123 18.23 6.58 16.42
C SER A 123 17.69 6.33 17.83
N THR A 124 16.44 5.88 17.96
CA THR A 124 15.82 5.58 19.26
C THR A 124 14.91 4.36 19.16
N PRO A 125 14.67 3.62 20.27
CA PRO A 125 13.71 2.53 20.30
C PRO A 125 12.29 2.97 19.89
N LYS A 126 11.91 4.22 20.17
CA LYS A 126 10.62 4.78 19.74
C LYS A 126 10.53 4.85 18.22
N TYR A 127 11.53 5.44 17.55
CA TYR A 127 11.51 5.56 16.09
C TYR A 127 11.64 4.20 15.40
N GLU A 128 12.49 3.31 15.90
CA GLU A 128 12.58 1.94 15.38
C GLU A 128 11.22 1.23 15.42
N ASN A 129 10.46 1.42 16.52
CA ASN A 129 9.12 0.87 16.65
C ASN A 129 8.11 1.49 15.69
N ILE A 130 8.22 2.78 15.39
CA ILE A 130 7.33 3.50 14.48
C ILE A 130 7.64 3.14 13.01
N PHE A 131 8.91 3.08 12.63
CA PHE A 131 9.36 2.87 11.24
C PHE A 131 9.55 1.39 10.86
N TRP A 132 8.87 0.48 11.55
CA TRP A 132 9.01 -0.97 11.36
C TRP A 132 8.73 -1.43 9.92
N ILE A 133 7.77 -0.80 9.21
CA ILE A 133 7.49 -1.12 7.80
C ILE A 133 8.74 -0.84 6.96
N TRP A 134 9.34 0.33 7.15
CA TRP A 134 10.55 0.73 6.43
C TRP A 134 11.71 -0.23 6.75
N ALA A 135 11.92 -0.55 8.02
CA ALA A 135 12.95 -1.48 8.48
C ALA A 135 12.86 -2.84 7.77
N TYR A 136 11.67 -3.45 7.74
CA TYR A 136 11.50 -4.73 7.08
C TYR A 136 11.60 -4.63 5.56
N ARG A 137 11.09 -3.56 4.94
CA ARG A 137 11.22 -3.35 3.49
C ARG A 137 12.68 -3.33 3.04
N LYS A 138 13.57 -2.71 3.82
CA LYS A 138 15.02 -2.71 3.52
C LYS A 138 15.61 -4.12 3.44
N SER A 139 15.20 -5.03 4.32
CA SER A 139 15.65 -6.43 4.29
C SER A 139 15.03 -7.28 3.17
N GLN A 140 13.89 -6.87 2.62
CA GLN A 140 13.13 -7.61 1.59
C GLN A 140 13.43 -7.16 0.16
N GLY A 141 14.10 -6.02 -0.02
CA GLY A 141 14.36 -5.39 -1.31
C GLY A 141 13.41 -4.23 -1.61
N ALA A 142 13.87 -3.28 -2.42
CA ALA A 142 13.16 -2.02 -2.64
C ALA A 142 11.98 -2.18 -3.61
N ARG A 143 10.76 -1.93 -3.12
CA ARG A 143 9.62 -1.53 -3.96
C ARG A 143 9.62 -0.02 -4.15
N GLY A 144 9.20 0.45 -5.33
CA GLY A 144 9.18 1.88 -5.65
C GLY A 144 8.22 2.72 -4.80
N CYS A 145 7.12 2.11 -4.32
CA CYS A 145 6.12 2.74 -3.46
C CYS A 145 5.95 1.92 -2.18
N ASN A 146 6.02 2.58 -1.02
CA ASN A 146 5.86 1.94 0.29
C ASN A 146 4.93 2.75 1.17
N THR A 147 3.75 2.20 1.46
CA THR A 147 2.81 2.81 2.41
C THR A 147 3.35 2.72 3.84
N ILE A 148 3.32 3.83 4.57
CA ILE A 148 3.71 3.91 5.98
C ILE A 148 2.49 4.23 6.86
N THR A 149 2.57 3.90 8.15
CA THR A 149 1.47 4.15 9.08
C THR A 149 1.32 5.65 9.37
N PRO A 150 0.17 6.10 9.92
CA PRO A 150 -0.02 7.50 10.32
C PRO A 150 1.07 7.98 11.30
N GLU A 151 1.45 7.14 12.26
CA GLU A 151 2.48 7.46 13.26
C GLU A 151 3.86 7.64 12.61
N ALA A 152 4.18 6.84 11.59
CA ALA A 152 5.42 6.98 10.83
C ALA A 152 5.45 8.25 9.97
N ALA A 153 4.32 8.63 9.39
CA ALA A 153 4.20 9.89 8.65
C ALA A 153 4.42 11.10 9.59
N GLU A 154 3.78 11.11 10.75
CA GLU A 154 3.94 12.16 11.77
C GLU A 154 5.38 12.25 12.26
N ALA A 155 6.01 11.11 12.60
CA ALA A 155 7.40 11.07 13.04
C ALA A 155 8.37 11.54 11.95
N LEU A 156 8.09 11.27 10.67
CA LEU A 156 8.96 11.70 9.58
C LEU A 156 8.86 13.22 9.33
N ILE A 157 7.66 13.80 9.46
CA ILE A 157 7.46 15.26 9.45
C ILE A 157 8.21 15.89 10.63
N GLU A 158 8.09 15.33 11.84
CA GLU A 158 8.81 15.78 13.03
C GLU A 158 10.34 15.79 12.79
N LEU A 159 10.89 14.72 12.21
CA LEU A 159 12.31 14.63 11.88
C LEU A 159 12.73 15.65 10.82
N LEU A 160 11.91 15.88 9.79
CA LEU A 160 12.17 16.92 8.77
C LEU A 160 12.26 18.31 9.40
N VAL A 161 11.33 18.63 10.30
CA VAL A 161 11.33 19.89 11.07
C VAL A 161 12.56 19.98 11.97
N LYS A 162 12.93 18.91 12.69
CA LYS A 162 14.13 18.89 13.53
C LYS A 162 15.42 19.16 12.75
N VAL A 163 15.54 18.62 11.54
CA VAL A 163 16.73 18.77 10.68
C VAL A 163 16.79 20.15 10.02
N ASN A 164 15.64 20.74 9.67
CA ASN A 164 15.56 21.96 8.86
C ASN A 164 15.14 23.23 9.63
N GLY A 165 14.54 23.09 10.81
CA GLY A 165 13.92 24.16 11.59
C GLY A 165 12.52 24.54 11.09
N SER A 166 12.38 24.88 9.82
CA SER A 166 11.12 25.20 9.16
C SER A 166 11.13 24.78 7.69
N ASP A 167 9.96 24.79 7.05
CA ASP A 167 9.89 24.71 5.60
C ASP A 167 10.35 26.03 4.96
N VAL A 168 10.69 25.98 3.68
CA VAL A 168 11.08 27.17 2.91
C VAL A 168 10.41 27.18 1.54
N LYS A 169 10.27 28.37 0.95
CA LYS A 169 9.75 28.51 -0.43
C LYS A 169 10.77 27.97 -1.44
N TYR A 170 10.30 27.14 -2.37
CA TYR A 170 11.09 26.63 -3.49
C TYR A 170 10.57 27.18 -4.81
N ALA A 171 11.38 28.01 -5.47
CA ALA A 171 10.98 28.73 -6.68
C ALA A 171 11.01 27.88 -7.96
N ASN A 172 11.65 26.71 -7.93
CA ASN A 172 11.92 25.92 -9.12
C ASN A 172 10.85 24.86 -9.43
N PHE A 173 9.69 24.89 -8.77
CA PHE A 173 8.57 24.04 -9.16
C PHE A 173 8.01 24.45 -10.53
N HIS A 174 7.99 23.50 -11.46
CA HIS A 174 7.44 23.59 -12.81
C HIS A 174 6.59 22.33 -13.07
N PRO A 175 5.36 22.29 -12.51
CA PRO A 175 4.55 21.07 -12.49
C PRO A 175 4.40 20.45 -13.89
N TYR A 176 4.55 19.13 -13.96
CA TYR A 176 4.31 18.36 -15.15
C TYR A 176 2.83 18.40 -15.53
N LYS A 177 2.56 18.59 -16.82
CA LYS A 177 1.22 18.62 -17.41
C LYS A 177 1.14 17.47 -18.41
N PRO A 178 0.54 16.32 -18.04
CA PRO A 178 0.36 15.23 -18.98
C PRO A 178 -0.57 15.65 -20.12
N GLN A 179 -0.38 15.07 -21.30
CA GLN A 179 -1.29 15.33 -22.43
C GLN A 179 -2.68 14.78 -22.15
N LYS A 180 -2.75 13.63 -21.46
CA LYS A 180 -3.98 12.97 -21.07
C LYS A 180 -3.88 12.49 -19.63
N LEU A 181 -4.84 12.89 -18.80
CA LEU A 181 -4.94 12.46 -17.41
C LEU A 181 -6.19 11.59 -17.28
N GLU A 182 -6.04 10.29 -17.52
CA GLU A 182 -7.10 9.30 -17.41
C GLU A 182 -6.81 8.35 -16.23
N LYS A 183 -7.75 8.24 -15.29
CA LYS A 183 -7.65 7.30 -14.17
C LYS A 183 -7.58 5.88 -14.74
N ILE A 184 -6.55 5.14 -14.34
CA ILE A 184 -6.43 3.72 -14.69
C ILE A 184 -7.67 2.96 -14.21
N GLN A 185 -8.33 2.28 -15.16
CA GLN A 185 -9.38 1.31 -14.85
C GLN A 185 -8.74 -0.06 -14.69
N PHE A 186 -8.64 -0.52 -13.43
CA PHE A 186 -8.05 -1.82 -13.15
C PHE A 186 -8.99 -2.94 -13.62
N SER A 187 -8.45 -3.84 -14.45
CA SER A 187 -9.11 -5.06 -14.89
C SER A 187 -8.22 -6.27 -14.64
N PHE A 188 -8.83 -7.45 -14.61
CA PHE A 188 -8.14 -8.69 -14.28
C PHE A 188 -8.58 -9.85 -15.18
N ALA A 189 -7.69 -10.83 -15.35
CA ALA A 189 -8.01 -12.04 -16.09
C ALA A 189 -8.74 -13.05 -15.19
N THR A 190 -9.77 -13.69 -15.73
CA THR A 190 -10.62 -14.66 -15.01
C THR A 190 -10.66 -16.01 -15.71
N GLN A 191 -10.78 -17.08 -14.92
CA GLN A 191 -11.04 -18.43 -15.41
C GLN A 191 -11.99 -19.13 -14.43
N ASN A 192 -13.11 -19.69 -14.92
CA ASN A 192 -14.09 -20.42 -14.10
C ASN A 192 -14.57 -19.63 -12.86
N SER A 193 -14.91 -18.34 -13.04
CA SER A 193 -15.28 -17.41 -11.96
C SER A 193 -14.20 -17.15 -10.89
N LYS A 194 -12.93 -17.45 -11.19
CA LYS A 194 -11.76 -17.18 -10.33
C LYS A 194 -10.85 -16.17 -11.00
N VAL A 195 -10.07 -15.43 -10.20
CA VAL A 195 -8.95 -14.67 -10.77
C VAL A 195 -7.82 -15.63 -11.15
N VAL A 196 -7.14 -15.34 -12.27
CA VAL A 196 -6.02 -16.18 -12.73
C VAL A 196 -4.79 -16.04 -11.83
N LEU A 197 -4.60 -14.87 -11.22
CA LEU A 197 -3.51 -14.53 -10.30
C LEU A 197 -4.06 -13.94 -9.01
N GLU A 198 -3.46 -14.27 -7.87
CA GLU A 198 -3.83 -13.73 -6.55
C GLU A 198 -3.63 -12.20 -6.48
N ASP A 199 -2.61 -11.68 -7.17
CA ASP A 199 -2.36 -10.24 -7.27
C ASP A 199 -3.54 -9.47 -7.90
N TYR A 200 -4.36 -10.11 -8.75
CA TYR A 200 -5.59 -9.47 -9.25
C TYR A 200 -6.64 -9.29 -8.16
N LEU A 201 -6.83 -10.30 -7.30
CA LEU A 201 -7.74 -10.19 -6.16
C LEU A 201 -7.25 -9.10 -5.19
N ARG A 202 -5.94 -9.06 -4.93
CA ARG A 202 -5.35 -8.00 -4.10
C ARG A 202 -5.54 -6.61 -4.70
N GLY A 203 -5.25 -6.45 -6.00
CA GLY A 203 -5.47 -5.19 -6.74
C GLY A 203 -6.91 -4.74 -6.74
N TYR A 204 -7.84 -5.66 -6.95
CA TYR A 204 -9.28 -5.38 -6.94
C TYR A 204 -9.74 -4.82 -5.59
N ILE A 205 -9.37 -5.49 -4.50
CA ILE A 205 -9.76 -5.08 -3.15
C ILE A 205 -9.15 -3.72 -2.84
N ILE A 206 -7.84 -3.55 -3.02
CA ILE A 206 -7.12 -2.31 -2.67
C ILE A 206 -7.63 -1.09 -3.44
N ASN A 207 -7.90 -1.24 -4.75
CA ASN A 207 -8.42 -0.17 -5.59
C ASN A 207 -9.84 0.27 -5.20
N LYS A 208 -10.59 -0.54 -4.47
CA LYS A 208 -12.01 -0.29 -4.14
C LYS A 208 -12.30 -0.25 -2.63
N ILE A 209 -11.31 -0.43 -1.76
CA ILE A 209 -11.53 -0.80 -0.34
C ILE A 209 -12.35 0.24 0.44
N THR A 210 -12.23 1.51 0.10
CA THR A 210 -12.94 2.64 0.72
C THR A 210 -14.19 3.07 -0.05
N GLU A 211 -14.46 2.48 -1.22
CA GLU A 211 -15.55 2.91 -2.11
C GLU A 211 -16.65 1.84 -2.25
N ASN A 212 -16.28 0.56 -2.19
CA ASN A 212 -17.22 -0.54 -2.41
C ASN A 212 -17.85 -1.03 -1.10
N LYS A 213 -19.12 -0.66 -0.89
CA LYS A 213 -19.93 -1.06 0.27
C LYS A 213 -20.05 -2.57 0.48
N GLU A 214 -19.79 -3.39 -0.54
CA GLU A 214 -19.75 -4.85 -0.37
C GLU A 214 -18.71 -5.28 0.67
N PHE A 215 -17.63 -4.52 0.83
CA PHE A 215 -16.61 -4.83 1.83
C PHE A 215 -17.08 -4.60 3.26
N GLU A 216 -18.17 -3.85 3.49
CA GLU A 216 -18.72 -3.67 4.84
C GLU A 216 -19.19 -4.99 5.46
N LYS A 217 -19.52 -6.00 4.63
CA LYS A 217 -19.86 -7.36 5.07
C LYS A 217 -18.80 -7.95 6.00
N PHE A 218 -17.51 -7.69 5.75
CA PHE A 218 -16.41 -8.30 6.51
C PHE A 218 -15.42 -7.28 7.11
N LEU A 219 -15.36 -6.05 6.59
CA LEU A 219 -14.56 -4.96 7.15
C LEU A 219 -15.33 -4.11 8.17
N GLY A 220 -16.65 -4.21 8.27
CA GLY A 220 -17.46 -3.21 8.96
C GLY A 220 -17.49 -1.88 8.21
N LYS A 221 -17.94 -0.80 8.84
CA LYS A 221 -18.15 0.49 8.17
C LYS A 221 -16.87 1.03 7.55
N LEU A 222 -16.94 1.44 6.28
CA LEU A 222 -15.76 1.93 5.56
C LEU A 222 -15.26 3.27 6.10
N ASP A 223 -16.15 4.11 6.63
CA ASP A 223 -15.78 5.39 7.26
C ASP A 223 -14.91 5.22 8.52
N ASP A 224 -14.92 4.01 9.12
CA ASP A 224 -14.09 3.71 10.27
C ASP A 224 -12.65 3.32 9.83
N ILE A 225 -12.35 3.19 8.51
CA ILE A 225 -11.01 2.88 8.00
C ILE A 225 -10.08 4.10 8.12
N GLU A 226 -9.07 4.00 8.98
CA GLU A 226 -8.04 5.04 9.16
C GLU A 226 -6.89 4.88 8.16
N TRP A 227 -6.50 3.64 7.91
CA TRP A 227 -5.32 3.28 7.14
C TRP A 227 -5.46 1.87 6.57
N TYR A 228 -4.88 1.64 5.40
CA TYR A 228 -4.76 0.31 4.82
C TYR A 228 -3.55 0.23 3.89
N ALA A 229 -2.96 -0.97 3.82
CA ALA A 229 -1.91 -1.25 2.85
C ALA A 229 -1.92 -2.71 2.42
N ASN A 230 -1.31 -2.94 1.26
CA ASN A 230 -1.14 -4.26 0.68
C ASN A 230 0.30 -4.74 0.85
N ASN A 231 0.50 -6.07 0.79
CA ASN A 231 1.82 -6.69 0.83
C ASN A 231 2.66 -6.21 2.03
N VAL A 232 2.04 -6.07 3.20
CA VAL A 232 2.65 -5.47 4.39
C VAL A 232 3.70 -6.40 4.97
N PRO A 233 4.95 -5.95 5.16
CA PRO A 233 6.02 -6.84 5.57
C PRO A 233 5.79 -7.41 6.97
N TYR A 234 5.94 -8.73 7.08
CA TYR A 234 5.83 -9.49 8.32
C TYR A 234 7.18 -10.15 8.58
N HIS A 235 7.85 -9.74 9.65
CA HIS A 235 9.11 -10.33 10.12
C HIS A 235 10.27 -10.25 9.09
N ILE A 236 11.49 -10.57 9.53
CA ILE A 236 12.69 -10.62 8.67
C ILE A 236 12.67 -11.78 7.64
N THR A 237 11.66 -12.66 7.69
CA THR A 237 11.57 -13.88 6.87
C THR A 237 11.01 -13.64 5.46
N GLN A 238 10.97 -12.37 5.03
CA GLN A 238 10.48 -11.94 3.71
C GLN A 238 9.04 -12.33 3.39
N LYS A 239 8.23 -12.64 4.41
CA LYS A 239 6.79 -12.90 4.25
C LYS A 239 6.02 -11.60 4.43
N ASN A 240 4.87 -11.52 3.78
CA ASN A 240 4.01 -10.34 3.83
C ASN A 240 2.57 -10.74 4.16
N ILE A 241 1.88 -9.88 4.90
CA ILE A 241 0.43 -9.91 5.06
C ILE A 241 -0.15 -9.35 3.76
N ASP A 242 -1.16 -10.02 3.19
CA ASP A 242 -1.71 -9.59 1.90
C ASP A 242 -2.34 -8.20 1.99
N ILE A 243 -3.23 -7.97 2.97
CA ILE A 243 -3.82 -6.66 3.25
C ILE A 243 -3.98 -6.49 4.76
N LEU A 244 -3.60 -5.32 5.27
CA LEU A 244 -3.79 -4.91 6.66
C LEU A 244 -4.59 -3.61 6.70
N VAL A 245 -5.61 -3.54 7.55
CA VAL A 245 -6.50 -2.37 7.68
C VAL A 245 -6.63 -1.96 9.14
N PHE A 246 -6.46 -0.67 9.42
CA PHE A 246 -6.63 -0.07 10.74
C PHE A 246 -8.00 0.59 10.80
N HIS A 247 -8.75 0.34 11.87
CA HIS A 247 -10.07 0.91 12.06
C HIS A 247 -10.09 1.81 13.30
N LYS A 248 -10.47 3.07 13.11
CA LYS A 248 -10.56 4.09 14.15
C LYS A 248 -11.85 4.87 13.97
N ASN A 249 -12.57 5.09 15.07
CA ASN A 249 -13.75 5.94 15.05
C ASN A 249 -13.86 6.78 16.33
N PHE A 250 -14.68 7.81 16.25
CA PHE A 250 -15.12 8.64 17.37
C PHE A 250 -16.52 8.23 17.89
N ARG A 251 -17.12 7.17 17.33
CA ARG A 251 -18.56 6.91 17.52
C ARG A 251 -18.91 6.57 18.96
N TYR A 252 -17.98 5.98 19.70
CA TYR A 252 -18.22 5.46 21.04
C TYR A 252 -17.53 6.28 22.14
N THR A 253 -16.69 7.25 21.77
CA THR A 253 -15.98 8.11 22.74
C THR A 253 -15.68 9.48 22.13
N ASN A 254 -15.50 10.52 22.97
CA ASN A 254 -15.04 11.84 22.50
C ASN A 254 -13.58 11.86 22.02
N ALA A 255 -12.88 10.73 22.10
CA ALA A 255 -11.53 10.53 21.57
C ALA A 255 -11.55 9.50 20.41
N PRO A 256 -10.70 9.65 19.39
CA PRO A 256 -10.64 8.67 18.33
C PRO A 256 -9.85 7.45 18.79
N LEU A 257 -10.55 6.33 18.99
CA LEU A 257 -9.93 5.07 19.42
C LEU A 257 -9.75 4.16 18.21
N ARG A 258 -8.50 3.71 17.97
CA ARG A 258 -8.27 2.59 17.06
C ARG A 258 -8.74 1.35 17.80
N TYR A 259 -9.75 0.66 17.28
CA TYR A 259 -10.44 -0.41 18.00
C TYR A 259 -10.35 -1.76 17.28
N LYS A 260 -9.89 -1.77 16.02
CA LYS A 260 -9.78 -3.00 15.24
C LYS A 260 -8.65 -2.95 14.20
N TYR A 261 -8.00 -4.08 14.01
CA TYR A 261 -7.08 -4.37 12.92
C TYR A 261 -7.65 -5.53 12.10
N SER A 262 -8.00 -5.31 10.83
CA SER A 262 -8.37 -6.41 9.93
C SER A 262 -7.12 -6.95 9.25
N VAL A 263 -6.83 -8.23 9.50
CA VAL A 263 -5.71 -8.95 8.89
C VAL A 263 -6.29 -9.86 7.83
N ILE A 264 -5.99 -9.60 6.57
CA ILE A 264 -6.59 -10.30 5.43
C ILE A 264 -5.50 -11.14 4.75
N GLU A 265 -5.81 -12.43 4.58
CA GLU A 265 -5.06 -13.34 3.71
C GLU A 265 -5.93 -13.70 2.50
N LEU A 266 -5.32 -13.71 1.31
CA LEU A 266 -5.98 -13.99 0.05
C LEU A 266 -5.53 -15.34 -0.50
N LYS A 267 -6.46 -16.06 -1.12
CA LYS A 267 -6.18 -17.22 -1.95
C LYS A 267 -6.97 -17.12 -3.24
N LYS A 268 -6.30 -17.26 -4.38
CA LYS A 268 -6.99 -17.31 -5.68
C LYS A 268 -7.86 -18.57 -5.85
N ASP A 269 -7.51 -19.67 -5.17
CA ASP A 269 -8.13 -20.99 -5.31
C ASP A 269 -8.87 -21.41 -4.04
N ILE A 270 -9.08 -22.73 -3.88
CA ILE A 270 -9.66 -23.34 -2.69
C ILE A 270 -8.70 -23.18 -1.51
N VAL A 271 -9.21 -22.60 -0.43
CA VAL A 271 -8.51 -22.41 0.83
C VAL A 271 -8.36 -23.75 1.56
N LYS A 272 -7.15 -23.98 2.09
CA LYS A 272 -6.73 -25.19 2.80
C LYS A 272 -6.39 -24.91 4.27
N PRO A 273 -6.29 -25.95 5.12
CA PRO A 273 -5.93 -25.79 6.54
C PRO A 273 -4.62 -25.03 6.82
N ASN A 274 -3.65 -25.07 5.89
CA ASN A 274 -2.39 -24.35 6.05
C ASN A 274 -2.55 -22.83 5.88
N ASP A 275 -3.51 -22.40 5.07
CA ASP A 275 -3.82 -20.99 4.85
C ASP A 275 -4.43 -20.38 6.12
N VAL A 276 -5.30 -21.13 6.81
CA VAL A 276 -5.83 -20.75 8.14
C VAL A 276 -4.69 -20.59 9.15
N SER A 277 -3.75 -21.53 9.21
CA SER A 277 -2.57 -21.40 10.08
C SER A 277 -1.70 -20.20 9.73
N GLN A 278 -1.60 -19.85 8.45
CA GLN A 278 -0.85 -18.68 8.00
C GLN A 278 -1.52 -17.39 8.48
N LEU A 279 -2.82 -17.27 8.28
CA LEU A 279 -3.59 -16.14 8.76
C LEU A 279 -3.48 -15.96 10.30
N VAL A 280 -3.58 -17.05 11.07
CA VAL A 280 -3.43 -16.98 12.53
C VAL A 280 -2.06 -16.45 12.95
N ARG A 281 -0.97 -16.84 12.28
CA ARG A 281 0.37 -16.29 12.56
C ARG A 281 0.43 -14.78 12.29
N TYR A 282 -0.17 -14.33 11.20
CA TYR A 282 -0.26 -12.91 10.89
C TYR A 282 -1.08 -12.14 11.92
N ALA A 283 -2.19 -12.72 12.37
CA ALA A 283 -3.04 -12.16 13.42
C ALA A 283 -2.29 -12.06 14.77
N GLN A 284 -1.57 -13.09 15.17
CA GLN A 284 -0.75 -13.11 16.39
C GLN A 284 0.33 -12.03 16.38
N TRP A 285 1.06 -11.91 15.27
CA TRP A 285 2.07 -10.85 15.13
C TRP A 285 1.45 -9.46 15.13
N THR A 286 0.31 -9.28 14.46
CA THR A 286 -0.40 -8.00 14.44
C THR A 286 -0.83 -7.63 15.86
N SER A 287 -1.36 -8.58 16.64
CA SER A 287 -1.69 -8.38 18.05
C SER A 287 -0.47 -7.93 18.86
N GLY A 288 0.62 -8.72 18.84
CA GLY A 288 1.80 -8.43 19.63
C GLY A 288 2.51 -7.13 19.21
N ARG A 289 2.53 -6.82 17.91
CA ARG A 289 3.28 -5.68 17.36
C ARG A 289 2.50 -4.37 17.39
N LEU A 290 1.20 -4.41 17.06
CA LEU A 290 0.40 -3.22 16.77
C LEU A 290 -0.74 -3.00 17.78
N ALA A 291 -1.16 -4.04 18.50
CA ALA A 291 -2.26 -3.98 19.46
C ALA A 291 -1.82 -4.23 20.91
N ASN A 292 -0.53 -4.09 21.23
CA ASN A 292 0.01 -4.33 22.59
C ASN A 292 -0.38 -5.70 23.18
N GLY A 293 -0.55 -6.72 22.33
CA GLY A 293 -0.98 -8.06 22.75
C GLY A 293 -2.50 -8.25 22.88
N GLU A 294 -3.31 -7.22 22.64
CA GLU A 294 -4.77 -7.30 22.69
C GLU A 294 -5.32 -8.05 21.46
N VAL A 295 -5.43 -9.37 21.58
CA VAL A 295 -5.96 -10.24 20.51
C VAL A 295 -7.40 -9.89 20.11
N GLU A 296 -8.19 -9.31 21.02
CA GLU A 296 -9.57 -8.88 20.77
C GLU A 296 -9.67 -7.66 19.85
N MET A 297 -8.57 -6.97 19.56
CA MET A 297 -8.55 -5.93 18.53
C MET A 297 -8.39 -6.52 17.12
N ILE A 298 -8.08 -7.80 16.97
CA ILE A 298 -7.71 -8.37 15.68
C ILE A 298 -8.92 -9.05 15.04
N GLN A 299 -9.21 -8.74 13.78
CA GLN A 299 -10.17 -9.47 12.97
C GLN A 299 -9.42 -10.22 11.86
N PRO A 300 -9.16 -11.53 12.01
CA PRO A 300 -8.65 -12.35 10.92
C PRO A 300 -9.73 -12.55 9.86
N ILE A 301 -9.35 -12.38 8.59
CA ILE A 301 -10.24 -12.53 7.43
C ILE A 301 -9.51 -13.37 6.37
N LEU A 302 -10.14 -14.43 5.90
CA LEU A 302 -9.60 -15.31 4.87
C LEU A 302 -10.50 -15.26 3.64
N ILE A 303 -9.96 -14.79 2.51
CA ILE A 303 -10.72 -14.64 1.28
C ILE A 303 -10.24 -15.66 0.26
N GLY A 304 -11.15 -16.53 -0.19
CA GLY A 304 -10.85 -17.63 -1.11
C GLY A 304 -11.92 -17.79 -2.18
N ASN A 305 -11.64 -18.48 -3.28
CA ASN A 305 -12.69 -18.80 -4.24
C ASN A 305 -13.65 -19.88 -3.71
N ASP A 306 -13.13 -20.78 -2.87
CA ASP A 306 -13.91 -21.72 -2.08
C ASP A 306 -13.09 -22.21 -0.88
N PHE A 307 -13.66 -23.08 -0.04
CA PHE A 307 -13.02 -23.59 1.17
C PHE A 307 -13.15 -25.11 1.26
N SER A 308 -12.05 -25.81 1.61
CA SER A 308 -12.17 -27.21 1.98
C SER A 308 -12.89 -27.37 3.33
N GLU A 309 -13.57 -28.50 3.54
CA GLU A 309 -14.22 -28.78 4.83
C GLU A 309 -13.24 -28.66 6.01
N ASP A 310 -12.03 -29.16 5.83
CA ASP A 310 -11.00 -29.11 6.87
C ASP A 310 -10.53 -27.68 7.17
N ALA A 311 -10.51 -26.79 6.17
CA ALA A 311 -10.21 -25.38 6.39
C ALA A 311 -11.32 -24.73 7.21
N ILE A 312 -12.59 -25.02 6.90
CA ILE A 312 -13.75 -24.53 7.67
C ILE A 312 -13.67 -25.07 9.11
N LYS A 313 -13.50 -26.38 9.30
CA LYS A 313 -13.37 -27.00 10.64
C LYS A 313 -12.25 -26.35 11.44
N LYS A 314 -11.07 -26.19 10.82
CA LYS A 314 -9.91 -25.57 11.47
C LYS A 314 -10.13 -24.09 11.81
N SER A 315 -10.85 -23.34 10.97
CA SER A 315 -11.16 -21.94 11.26
C SER A 315 -12.08 -21.78 12.47
N LYS A 316 -13.03 -22.70 12.64
CA LYS A 316 -13.95 -22.74 13.79
C LYS A 316 -13.27 -23.20 15.07
N SER A 317 -12.27 -24.08 14.97
CA SER A 317 -11.47 -24.54 16.11
C SER A 317 -10.27 -23.65 16.42
N ALA A 318 -10.04 -22.58 15.64
CA ALA A 318 -8.94 -21.66 15.87
C ALA A 318 -9.30 -20.74 17.05
N ASP A 319 -8.91 -21.17 18.25
CA ASP A 319 -9.08 -20.42 19.49
C ASP A 319 -8.06 -19.27 19.57
N PHE A 320 -8.28 -18.23 18.78
CA PHE A 320 -7.41 -17.05 18.72
C PHE A 320 -8.00 -15.85 19.47
N ASN A 321 -9.30 -15.60 19.31
CA ASN A 321 -10.06 -14.56 20.01
C ASN A 321 -11.57 -14.80 19.85
N GLU A 322 -12.39 -14.02 20.56
CA GLU A 322 -13.86 -14.15 20.52
C GLU A 322 -14.47 -13.73 19.16
N ARG A 323 -13.76 -12.91 18.38
CA ARG A 323 -14.21 -12.45 17.05
C ARG A 323 -14.18 -13.55 15.99
N GLY A 324 -13.39 -14.61 16.20
CA GLY A 324 -13.21 -15.69 15.24
C GLY A 324 -12.62 -15.25 13.91
N ILE A 325 -12.51 -16.20 12.97
CA ILE A 325 -12.03 -15.95 11.61
C ILE A 325 -13.22 -15.76 10.68
N ILE A 326 -13.27 -14.63 9.94
CA ILE A 326 -14.28 -14.44 8.89
C ILE A 326 -13.79 -15.14 7.62
N LEU A 327 -14.55 -16.12 7.14
CA LEU A 327 -14.32 -16.76 5.85
C LEU A 327 -15.17 -16.05 4.80
N VAL A 328 -14.53 -15.59 3.72
CA VAL A 328 -15.21 -14.90 2.62
C VAL A 328 -14.97 -15.64 1.31
N ARG A 329 -16.03 -16.12 0.69
CA ARG A 329 -16.00 -16.65 -0.67
C ARG A 329 -16.04 -15.50 -1.65
N TYR A 330 -15.16 -15.49 -2.64
CA TYR A 330 -15.22 -14.56 -3.76
C TYR A 330 -15.63 -15.27 -5.06
N LYS A 331 -16.35 -14.54 -5.93
CA LYS A 331 -16.68 -14.96 -7.30
C LYS A 331 -16.41 -13.82 -8.27
N ALA A 332 -15.49 -14.04 -9.21
CA ALA A 332 -15.30 -13.12 -10.32
C ALA A 332 -16.47 -13.24 -11.29
N VAL A 333 -17.21 -12.15 -11.50
CA VAL A 333 -18.38 -12.09 -12.38
C VAL A 333 -17.93 -11.85 -13.82
N ASP A 334 -17.01 -10.90 -14.00
CA ASP A 334 -16.35 -10.57 -15.25
C ASP A 334 -14.92 -10.07 -14.97
N ASN A 335 -14.29 -9.36 -15.92
CA ASN A 335 -12.92 -8.84 -15.79
C ASN A 335 -12.79 -7.54 -14.96
N GLN A 336 -13.88 -7.04 -14.38
CA GLN A 336 -13.96 -5.79 -13.62
C GLN A 336 -14.77 -5.87 -12.32
N GLU A 337 -15.50 -6.96 -12.09
CA GLU A 337 -16.34 -7.17 -10.91
C GLU A 337 -16.08 -8.50 -10.20
N ILE A 338 -15.91 -8.42 -8.87
CA ILE A 338 -15.84 -9.56 -7.96
C ILE A 338 -16.90 -9.36 -6.87
N LYS A 339 -17.69 -10.41 -6.62
CA LYS A 339 -18.68 -10.50 -5.53
C LYS A 339 -18.13 -11.30 -4.35
N PHE A 340 -18.63 -10.98 -3.15
CA PHE A 340 -18.18 -11.55 -1.88
C PHE A 340 -19.36 -12.05 -1.03
N GLU A 341 -19.19 -13.21 -0.43
CA GLU A 341 -20.16 -13.88 0.43
C GLU A 341 -19.46 -14.43 1.69
N ILE A 342 -20.06 -14.25 2.86
CA ILE A 342 -19.55 -14.84 4.11
C ILE A 342 -19.98 -16.31 4.15
N VAL A 343 -19.05 -17.21 4.51
CA VAL A 343 -19.27 -18.67 4.54
C VAL A 343 -19.71 -19.14 5.92
#